data_AF-A0AAV8PZ02-F1
#
_entry.id   AF-A0AAV8PZ02-F1
#
_cell.length_a   1.000
_cell.length_b   1.000
_cell.length_c   1.000
_cell.angle_alpha   90.00
_cell.angle_beta   90.00
_cell.angle_gamma   90.00
#
_symmetry.space_group_name_H-M   'P 1'
#
loop_
_entity.id
_entity.type
_entity.pdbx_description
1 polymer ?
#
loop_
_entity_poly.entity_id
_entity_poly.type
_entity_poly.pdbx_seq_one_letter_code
_entity_poly.pdbx_strand_id
1 'polypeptide(L)'
;MFTSLPIPSSGSITRFVATNPRSFVPPLPPRLHLSLRGNHRPPGTYRSLCCGENSSSSTLQQYSYMESSKESQEYNSNLYPHIEPYSSGFLKVSDIHALYWEQSGNPNGHPVVFLHGGPGAGTSASNRRFFDPEFYRIILFDQRGAGKSTPHACLEENTTWDLVDDIEKLREHLDIPEWQVFGGSWGSTLALAYSQSHPDKVTGIILRGIFLLRKKELDWFYEGGAAAIFPDAWEPFRDFIPENERDNFIVAYNKRLNSDDIDVQISAAKIWTTWELMTAHLMQNEENIKRGEDDNFSLAFARIENHYFVNKGFLPSSSQLLDNVDKIRHIKTVIVQGRYDVCCPMMSAWDLHKAWPEAEFKVIPDAGHSANEPGIAAALVATNEKFKSLLRSASLGKIRELLSCKVALVKTQC
;
A
#
# COMPACT_ATOMS: atom_id res chain seq x y z
N MET A 1 66.33 -25.10 5.14
CA MET A 1 66.29 -26.55 4.83
C MET A 1 64.98 -26.84 4.13
N PHE A 2 65.02 -26.90 2.81
CA PHE A 2 63.97 -27.46 1.97
C PHE A 2 64.05 -28.98 2.03
N THR A 3 62.93 -29.67 2.20
CA THR A 3 62.78 -31.05 1.72
C THR A 3 61.40 -31.21 1.10
N SER A 4 61.36 -32.08 0.11
CA SER A 4 60.52 -32.01 -1.08
C SER A 4 60.10 -33.42 -1.47
N LEU A 5 58.88 -33.52 -2.02
CA LEU A 5 58.36 -34.55 -2.95
C LEU A 5 57.96 -35.94 -2.36
N PRO A 6 57.06 -36.72 -3.02
CA PRO A 6 56.69 -36.64 -4.44
C PRO A 6 55.20 -36.70 -4.84
N ILE A 7 55.00 -36.27 -6.08
CA ILE A 7 53.85 -36.47 -6.98
C ILE A 7 53.90 -37.90 -7.57
N PRO A 8 52.74 -38.50 -7.94
CA PRO A 8 52.68 -39.33 -9.13
C PRO A 8 51.72 -38.77 -10.18
N SER A 9 52.20 -38.80 -11.42
CA SER A 9 51.59 -38.33 -12.65
C SER A 9 50.77 -39.41 -13.37
N SER A 10 49.84 -38.91 -14.19
CA SER A 10 49.40 -39.42 -15.50
C SER A 10 48.61 -40.74 -15.58
N GLY A 11 47.39 -40.64 -16.11
CA GLY A 11 46.59 -41.76 -16.61
C GLY A 11 45.33 -41.33 -17.36
N SER A 12 45.50 -41.00 -18.64
CA SER A 12 44.57 -41.30 -19.75
C SER A 12 43.23 -40.57 -19.86
N ILE A 13 43.24 -39.60 -20.77
CA ILE A 13 42.10 -39.01 -21.49
C ILE A 13 41.30 -40.11 -22.19
N THR A 14 39.98 -40.19 -21.92
CA THR A 14 39.02 -40.80 -22.85
C THR A 14 37.91 -39.79 -23.13
N ARG A 15 37.87 -39.31 -24.38
CA ARG A 15 36.81 -38.46 -24.93
C ARG A 15 35.50 -39.25 -24.94
N PHE A 16 34.51 -38.84 -24.17
CA PHE A 16 33.12 -39.18 -24.45
C PHE A 16 32.54 -38.13 -25.40
N VAL A 17 32.27 -38.57 -26.63
CA VAL A 17 31.51 -37.83 -27.63
C VAL A 17 30.06 -37.78 -27.16
N ALA A 18 29.56 -36.59 -26.85
CA ALA A 18 28.14 -36.37 -26.59
C ALA A 18 27.35 -36.56 -27.89
N THR A 19 26.65 -37.67 -28.01
CA THR A 19 25.63 -37.87 -29.05
C THR A 19 24.33 -37.18 -28.64
N ASN A 20 23.87 -36.27 -29.51
CA ASN A 20 22.56 -35.60 -29.49
C ASN A 20 21.41 -36.54 -29.04
N PRO A 21 20.61 -36.19 -28.01
CA PRO A 21 19.31 -36.81 -27.83
C PRO A 21 18.32 -36.15 -28.80
N ARG A 22 17.86 -36.95 -29.77
CA ARG A 22 16.74 -36.60 -30.65
C ARG A 22 15.50 -36.32 -29.81
N SER A 23 14.84 -35.22 -30.13
CA SER A 23 13.49 -34.85 -29.71
C SER A 23 12.50 -35.98 -30.04
N PHE A 24 11.95 -36.60 -28.99
CA PHE A 24 10.80 -37.50 -29.08
C PHE A 24 9.53 -36.66 -28.90
N VAL A 25 8.79 -36.46 -29.98
CA VAL A 25 7.45 -35.84 -29.96
C VAL A 25 6.43 -36.98 -29.87
N PRO A 26 5.57 -37.03 -28.83
CA PRO A 26 4.51 -38.04 -28.76
C PRO A 26 3.38 -37.72 -29.77
N PRO A 27 2.65 -38.73 -30.29
CA PRO A 27 1.57 -38.49 -31.24
C PRO A 27 0.35 -37.87 -30.54
N LEU A 28 -0.30 -36.93 -31.22
CA LEU A 28 -1.60 -36.37 -30.82
C LEU A 28 -2.68 -37.48 -30.78
N PRO A 29 -3.62 -37.44 -29.82
CA PRO A 29 -4.72 -38.38 -29.76
C PRO A 29 -5.74 -38.15 -30.90
N PRO A 30 -6.49 -39.19 -31.32
CA PRO A 30 -7.44 -39.07 -32.42
C PRO A 30 -8.64 -38.19 -32.05
N ARG A 31 -9.08 -37.38 -33.02
CA ARG A 31 -10.31 -36.58 -32.94
C ARG A 31 -11.52 -37.49 -32.77
N LEU A 32 -12.21 -37.38 -31.64
CA LEU A 32 -13.54 -37.95 -31.43
C LEU A 32 -14.59 -37.15 -32.22
N HIS A 33 -15.09 -37.75 -33.29
CA HIS A 33 -16.34 -37.33 -33.95
C HIS A 33 -17.51 -37.78 -33.07
N LEU A 34 -18.14 -36.84 -32.37
CA LEU A 34 -19.43 -37.08 -31.69
C LEU A 34 -20.58 -36.75 -32.65
N SER A 35 -21.19 -37.81 -33.16
CA SER A 35 -22.47 -37.83 -33.84
C SER A 35 -23.59 -37.59 -32.83
N LEU A 36 -24.23 -36.43 -32.85
CA LEU A 36 -25.49 -36.18 -32.13
C LEU A 36 -26.67 -36.54 -33.03
N ARG A 37 -27.28 -37.70 -32.77
CA ARG A 37 -28.66 -38.01 -33.20
C ARG A 37 -29.63 -37.24 -32.30
N GLY A 38 -30.56 -36.53 -32.94
CA GLY A 38 -31.49 -35.63 -32.27
C GLY A 38 -32.69 -36.30 -31.63
N ASN A 39 -33.50 -35.45 -30.99
CA ASN A 39 -34.95 -35.54 -31.04
C ASN A 39 -35.60 -34.22 -30.59
N HIS A 40 -36.75 -33.96 -31.21
CA HIS A 40 -37.80 -32.97 -30.89
C HIS A 40 -37.80 -31.58 -31.58
N ARG A 41 -39.04 -31.16 -31.82
CA ARG A 41 -39.62 -30.41 -32.97
C ARG A 41 -40.09 -28.99 -32.53
N PRO A 42 -40.59 -28.12 -33.46
CA PRO A 42 -40.44 -26.66 -33.48
C PRO A 42 -41.68 -25.88 -32.97
N PRO A 43 -41.70 -24.52 -33.04
CA PRO A 43 -42.25 -23.79 -34.21
C PRO A 43 -41.46 -22.48 -34.50
N GLY A 44 -41.64 -21.71 -35.56
CA GLY A 44 -42.52 -21.68 -36.72
C GLY A 44 -42.11 -20.48 -37.58
N THR A 45 -42.09 -20.64 -38.90
CA THR A 45 -41.81 -19.58 -39.88
C THR A 45 -43.10 -19.02 -40.45
N TYR A 46 -43.22 -17.69 -40.52
CA TYR A 46 -44.08 -17.03 -41.50
C TYR A 46 -43.30 -15.91 -42.19
N ARG A 47 -43.36 -15.90 -43.52
CA ARG A 47 -42.84 -14.84 -44.38
C ARG A 47 -43.98 -14.29 -45.24
N SER A 48 -44.06 -12.96 -45.24
CA SER A 48 -44.48 -12.06 -46.32
C SER A 48 -45.95 -12.05 -46.79
N LEU A 49 -46.57 -10.88 -46.69
CA LEU A 49 -47.19 -10.18 -47.83
C LEU A 49 -47.37 -8.67 -47.53
N CYS A 50 -47.32 -7.89 -48.61
CA CYS A 50 -46.99 -6.47 -48.73
C CYS A 50 -48.11 -5.46 -48.39
N CYS A 51 -47.73 -4.17 -48.61
CA CYS A 51 -48.49 -2.90 -48.63
C CYS A 51 -48.30 -2.11 -47.31
N GLY A 52 -47.84 -0.87 -47.26
CA GLY A 52 -47.67 0.20 -48.24
C GLY A 52 -47.84 1.52 -47.46
N GLU A 53 -47.07 2.53 -47.84
CA GLU A 53 -47.26 3.97 -47.54
C GLU A 53 -46.63 4.60 -46.28
N ASN A 54 -46.19 5.83 -46.55
CA ASN A 54 -45.34 6.73 -45.79
C ASN A 54 -46.16 7.67 -44.90
N SER A 55 -45.43 8.22 -43.92
CA SER A 55 -45.61 9.56 -43.31
C SER A 55 -46.80 9.79 -42.36
N SER A 56 -46.50 10.02 -41.08
CA SER A 56 -46.47 11.38 -40.49
C SER A 56 -46.33 11.34 -38.97
N SER A 57 -45.33 12.07 -38.47
CA SER A 57 -45.32 12.89 -37.25
C SER A 57 -46.20 12.47 -36.06
N SER A 58 -45.59 11.98 -34.98
CA SER A 58 -46.00 12.39 -33.63
C SER A 58 -44.85 12.39 -32.63
N THR A 59 -44.89 13.42 -31.81
CA THR A 59 -43.93 13.97 -30.85
C THR A 59 -43.48 12.98 -29.78
N LEU A 60 -42.17 12.73 -29.67
CA LEU A 60 -41.55 12.15 -28.47
C LEU A 60 -40.96 13.28 -27.63
N GLN A 61 -41.58 13.48 -26.48
CA GLN A 61 -41.26 14.45 -25.46
C GLN A 61 -39.94 14.04 -24.78
N GLN A 62 -38.88 14.80 -25.06
CA GLN A 62 -37.56 14.57 -24.51
C GLN A 62 -37.49 15.19 -23.10
N TYR A 63 -37.52 14.35 -22.06
CA TYR A 63 -37.19 14.77 -20.70
C TYR A 63 -35.70 15.08 -20.62
N SER A 64 -35.38 16.38 -20.65
CA SER A 64 -34.06 16.92 -20.36
C SER A 64 -33.77 16.75 -18.86
N TYR A 65 -32.89 15.81 -18.52
CA TYR A 65 -32.16 15.85 -17.26
C TYR A 65 -31.09 16.94 -17.39
N MET A 66 -31.34 18.11 -16.81
CA MET A 66 -30.29 19.08 -16.53
C MET A 66 -29.46 18.56 -15.36
N GLU A 67 -28.41 17.79 -15.65
CA GLU A 67 -27.30 17.66 -14.72
C GLU A 67 -26.58 19.01 -14.65
N SER A 68 -26.55 19.60 -13.46
CA SER A 68 -25.68 20.74 -13.20
C SER A 68 -24.24 20.25 -13.31
N SER A 69 -23.58 20.52 -14.42
CA SER A 69 -22.14 20.32 -14.59
C SER A 69 -21.39 21.21 -13.60
N LYS A 70 -21.10 20.69 -12.41
CA LYS A 70 -19.99 21.22 -11.60
C LYS A 70 -18.74 20.91 -12.42
N GLU A 71 -18.14 21.95 -12.99
CA GLU A 71 -16.82 21.83 -13.61
C GLU A 71 -15.90 21.08 -12.64
N SER A 72 -15.46 19.89 -13.03
CA SER A 72 -14.49 19.13 -12.26
C SER A 72 -13.18 19.90 -12.32
N GLN A 73 -12.81 20.56 -11.22
CA GLN A 73 -11.50 21.19 -11.10
C GLN A 73 -10.44 20.10 -11.32
N GLU A 74 -9.71 20.21 -12.43
CA GLU A 74 -8.65 19.27 -12.78
C GLU A 74 -7.42 19.61 -11.95
N TYR A 75 -7.05 18.73 -11.02
CA TYR A 75 -5.86 18.88 -10.18
C TYR A 75 -4.65 18.24 -10.87
N ASN A 76 -3.43 18.72 -10.58
CA ASN A 76 -2.23 18.00 -10.97
C ASN A 76 -2.28 16.58 -10.42
N SER A 77 -1.97 15.60 -11.27
CA SER A 77 -1.97 14.18 -10.95
C SER A 77 -0.63 13.51 -11.28
N ASN A 78 0.41 14.28 -11.60
CA ASN A 78 1.74 13.73 -11.85
C ASN A 78 2.59 13.81 -10.59
N LEU A 79 3.36 12.76 -10.31
CA LEU A 79 4.38 12.79 -9.26
C LEU A 79 5.31 14.00 -9.48
N TYR A 80 5.54 14.77 -8.42
CA TYR A 80 6.46 15.90 -8.44
C TYR A 80 7.89 15.46 -8.77
N PRO A 81 8.75 16.36 -9.26
CA PRO A 81 10.17 16.07 -9.47
C PRO A 81 10.86 15.56 -8.19
N HIS A 82 11.99 14.88 -8.36
CA HIS A 82 12.83 14.51 -7.22
C HIS A 82 13.35 15.76 -6.51
N ILE A 83 13.32 15.71 -5.18
CA ILE A 83 13.86 16.74 -4.29
C ILE A 83 14.69 16.06 -3.18
N GLU A 84 15.70 16.77 -2.69
CA GLU A 84 16.48 16.35 -1.53
C GLU A 84 15.94 16.96 -0.23
N PRO A 85 16.12 16.28 0.92
CA PRO A 85 15.72 16.85 2.19
C PRO A 85 16.65 18.02 2.53
N TYR A 86 16.09 19.11 3.04
CA TYR A 86 16.88 20.25 3.51
C TYR A 86 17.38 20.04 4.94
N SER A 87 16.82 19.08 5.67
CA SER A 87 17.20 18.74 7.04
C SER A 87 16.90 17.27 7.31
N SER A 88 17.77 16.59 8.05
CA SER A 88 17.56 15.23 8.54
C SER A 88 18.34 15.01 9.83
N GLY A 89 17.97 13.97 10.58
CA GLY A 89 18.58 13.68 11.86
C GLY A 89 18.13 12.36 12.45
N PHE A 90 18.62 12.09 13.66
CA PHE A 90 18.19 10.97 14.48
C PHE A 90 17.56 11.51 15.76
N LEU A 91 16.36 11.05 16.08
CA LEU A 91 15.64 11.40 17.31
C LEU A 91 15.67 10.20 18.25
N LYS A 92 16.34 10.33 19.40
CA LYS A 92 16.27 9.32 20.48
C LYS A 92 14.86 9.33 21.08
N VAL A 93 14.13 8.23 20.93
CA VAL A 93 12.74 8.11 21.41
C VAL A 93 12.59 7.19 22.62
N SER A 94 13.57 6.32 22.86
CA SER A 94 13.71 5.55 24.10
C SER A 94 15.19 5.32 24.42
N ASP A 95 15.51 4.58 25.48
CA ASP A 95 16.89 4.20 25.75
C ASP A 95 17.49 3.23 24.72
N ILE A 96 16.62 2.58 23.93
CA ILE A 96 16.99 1.63 22.88
C ILE A 96 16.96 2.31 21.51
N HIS A 97 15.88 3.04 21.20
CA HIS A 97 15.58 3.45 19.82
C HIS A 97 15.96 4.88 19.49
N ALA A 98 16.54 5.04 18.29
CA ALA A 98 16.71 6.33 17.62
C ALA A 98 16.11 6.29 16.20
N LEU A 99 15.17 7.18 15.94
CA LEU A 99 14.47 7.26 14.66
C LEU A 99 15.20 8.17 13.68
N TYR A 100 15.49 7.69 12.48
CA TYR A 100 15.84 8.56 11.37
C TYR A 100 14.62 9.37 10.94
N TRP A 101 14.79 10.68 10.77
CA TRP A 101 13.79 11.56 10.21
C TRP A 101 14.41 12.53 9.20
N GLU A 102 13.58 13.04 8.30
CA GLU A 102 13.96 14.07 7.34
C GLU A 102 12.80 15.03 7.02
N GLN A 103 13.19 16.23 6.58
CA GLN A 103 12.29 17.29 6.16
C GLN A 103 12.63 17.73 4.73
N SER A 104 11.61 17.78 3.89
CA SER A 104 11.71 18.19 2.48
C SER A 104 10.63 19.22 2.13
N GLY A 105 10.70 19.79 0.92
CA GLY A 105 9.75 20.80 0.46
C GLY A 105 9.98 22.17 1.11
N ASN A 106 8.90 22.87 1.42
CA ASN A 106 8.93 24.24 1.94
C ASN A 106 9.03 24.22 3.48
N PRO A 107 10.10 24.75 4.10
CA PRO A 107 10.23 24.80 5.56
C PRO A 107 9.11 25.55 6.29
N ASN A 108 8.45 26.49 5.60
CA ASN A 108 7.30 27.26 6.11
C ASN A 108 5.96 26.77 5.52
N GLY A 109 5.97 25.62 4.86
CA GLY A 109 4.80 25.03 4.21
C GLY A 109 3.83 24.37 5.20
N HIS A 110 2.72 23.87 4.66
CA HIS A 110 1.76 23.07 5.44
C HIS A 110 2.41 21.75 5.85
N PRO A 111 2.51 21.42 7.15
CA PRO A 111 3.18 20.20 7.60
C PRO A 111 2.37 18.95 7.24
N VAL A 112 3.07 17.96 6.70
CA VAL A 112 2.51 16.63 6.40
C VAL A 112 3.49 15.56 6.86
N VAL A 113 3.00 14.58 7.61
CA VAL A 113 3.77 13.38 7.99
C VAL A 113 3.42 12.21 7.09
N PHE A 114 4.45 11.56 6.55
CA PHE A 114 4.34 10.34 5.77
C PHE A 114 4.60 9.11 6.65
N LEU A 115 3.63 8.21 6.73
CA LEU A 115 3.74 6.95 7.46
C LEU A 115 3.95 5.81 6.45
N HIS A 116 5.16 5.24 6.44
CA HIS A 116 5.50 4.14 5.53
C HIS A 116 4.80 2.83 5.90
N GLY A 117 4.69 1.92 4.92
CA GLY A 117 4.07 0.60 5.05
C GLY A 117 4.99 -0.51 5.57
N GLY A 118 4.59 -1.75 5.32
CA GLY A 118 5.14 -2.98 5.90
C GLY A 118 4.20 -3.54 6.97
N PRO A 119 4.54 -3.49 8.27
CA PRO A 119 5.56 -2.65 8.88
C PRO A 119 7.01 -3.08 8.58
N GLY A 120 7.97 -2.19 8.86
CA GLY A 120 9.40 -2.51 8.72
C GLY A 120 10.06 -2.09 7.39
N ALA A 121 9.32 -1.46 6.46
CA ALA A 121 9.86 -1.12 5.14
C ALA A 121 10.85 0.05 5.10
N GLY A 122 10.61 1.07 5.93
CA GLY A 122 11.29 2.37 5.84
C GLY A 122 10.76 3.25 4.70
N THR A 123 11.24 4.48 4.67
CA THR A 123 10.93 5.48 3.65
C THR A 123 11.90 5.40 2.46
N SER A 124 11.52 6.00 1.34
CA SER A 124 12.37 6.16 0.16
C SER A 124 12.19 7.55 -0.46
N ALA A 125 13.17 7.98 -1.26
CA ALA A 125 13.16 9.31 -1.88
C ALA A 125 11.91 9.56 -2.77
N SER A 126 11.30 8.51 -3.33
CA SER A 126 10.08 8.65 -4.13
C SER A 126 8.88 9.08 -3.29
N ASN A 127 8.86 8.81 -1.98
CA ASN A 127 7.74 9.19 -1.10
C ASN A 127 7.57 10.72 -0.99
N ARG A 128 8.62 11.51 -1.22
CA ARG A 128 8.56 12.98 -1.25
C ARG A 128 7.73 13.52 -2.43
N ARG A 129 7.62 12.72 -3.50
CA ARG A 129 7.06 13.16 -4.80
C ARG A 129 5.54 13.22 -4.84
N PHE A 130 4.85 12.78 -3.78
CA PHE A 130 3.39 12.89 -3.67
C PHE A 130 2.91 14.29 -3.28
N PHE A 131 3.82 15.17 -2.87
CA PHE A 131 3.51 16.46 -2.28
C PHE A 131 4.12 17.59 -3.10
N ASP A 132 3.38 18.69 -3.28
CA ASP A 132 3.92 19.91 -3.87
C ASP A 132 5.03 20.49 -2.97
N PRO A 133 6.30 20.52 -3.43
CA PRO A 133 7.42 20.99 -2.63
C PRO A 133 7.33 22.47 -2.28
N GLU A 134 6.57 23.27 -3.04
CA GLU A 134 6.42 24.70 -2.75
C GLU A 134 5.37 24.97 -1.66
N PHE A 135 4.46 24.02 -1.42
CA PHE A 135 3.37 24.18 -0.47
C PHE A 135 3.56 23.38 0.81
N TYR A 136 4.06 22.14 0.73
CA TYR A 136 4.15 21.25 1.89
C TYR A 136 5.52 21.32 2.56
N ARG A 137 5.51 21.31 3.90
CA ARG A 137 6.65 20.90 4.73
C ARG A 137 6.51 19.39 4.92
N ILE A 138 7.33 18.61 4.23
CA ILE A 138 7.15 17.15 4.12
C ILE A 138 8.04 16.46 5.15
N ILE A 139 7.45 15.72 6.08
CA ILE A 139 8.13 14.99 7.15
C ILE A 139 8.07 13.49 6.82
N LEU A 140 9.24 12.88 6.62
CA LEU A 140 9.41 11.44 6.49
C LEU A 140 10.22 10.96 7.70
N PHE A 141 9.88 9.80 8.23
CA PHE A 141 10.70 9.13 9.24
C PHE A 141 10.62 7.62 9.06
N ASP A 142 11.69 6.94 9.43
CA ASP A 142 11.71 5.48 9.46
C ASP A 142 11.26 5.00 10.84
N GLN A 143 10.25 4.14 10.89
CA GLN A 143 9.73 3.57 12.15
C GLN A 143 10.79 2.69 12.84
N ARG A 144 10.56 2.36 14.12
CA ARG A 144 11.50 1.58 14.94
C ARG A 144 11.99 0.32 14.21
N GLY A 145 13.32 0.15 14.16
CA GLY A 145 13.99 -0.98 13.52
C GLY A 145 13.97 -1.02 11.98
N ALA A 146 13.29 -0.08 11.32
CA ALA A 146 13.15 -0.03 9.87
C ALA A 146 14.11 0.97 9.22
N GLY A 147 14.43 0.77 7.94
CA GLY A 147 15.21 1.71 7.14
C GLY A 147 16.54 2.10 7.81
N LYS A 148 16.71 3.39 8.07
CA LYS A 148 17.89 3.96 8.74
C LYS A 148 17.76 4.02 10.26
N SER A 149 16.58 3.79 10.83
CA SER A 149 16.37 3.84 12.28
C SER A 149 17.11 2.71 12.99
N THR A 150 17.57 3.00 14.20
CA THR A 150 18.42 2.08 14.97
C THR A 150 17.78 1.71 16.31
N PRO A 151 18.02 0.48 16.82
CA PRO A 151 18.78 -0.61 16.18
C PRO A 151 17.99 -1.31 15.07
N HIS A 152 18.67 -1.64 13.97
CA HIS A 152 18.08 -2.31 12.80
C HIS A 152 17.42 -3.65 13.17
N ALA A 153 16.26 -3.93 12.57
CA ALA A 153 15.45 -5.13 12.78
C ALA A 153 15.11 -5.44 14.26
N CYS A 154 15.14 -4.44 15.14
CA CYS A 154 14.83 -4.62 16.55
C CYS A 154 13.32 -4.71 16.81
N LEU A 155 12.93 -5.68 17.63
CA LEU A 155 11.53 -5.96 17.99
C LEU A 155 11.20 -5.54 19.43
N GLU A 156 12.21 -5.22 20.23
CA GLU A 156 12.03 -4.71 21.60
C GLU A 156 11.45 -3.30 21.55
N GLU A 157 10.46 -3.00 22.40
CA GLU A 157 9.72 -1.73 22.37
C GLU A 157 9.25 -1.37 20.93
N ASN A 158 8.79 -2.34 20.14
CA ASN A 158 8.35 -2.10 18.77
C ASN A 158 6.89 -2.50 18.58
N THR A 159 6.00 -1.73 19.19
CA THR A 159 4.55 -1.92 19.13
C THR A 159 3.83 -0.78 18.41
N THR A 160 2.56 -0.98 18.04
CA THR A 160 1.74 0.10 17.44
C THR A 160 1.70 1.34 18.33
N TRP A 161 1.62 1.17 19.65
CA TRP A 161 1.50 2.28 20.60
C TRP A 161 2.83 3.00 20.82
N ASP A 162 3.94 2.26 20.81
CA ASP A 162 5.28 2.84 20.73
C ASP A 162 5.45 3.76 19.52
N LEU A 163 4.97 3.32 18.35
CA LEU A 163 5.03 4.12 17.14
C LEU A 163 4.07 5.33 17.17
N VAL A 164 2.90 5.20 17.81
CA VAL A 164 2.00 6.35 18.03
C VAL A 164 2.68 7.39 18.92
N ASP A 165 3.34 6.98 20.00
CA ASP A 165 4.08 7.89 20.88
C ASP A 165 5.27 8.55 20.17
N ASP A 166 5.94 7.81 19.30
CA ASP A 166 7.05 8.33 18.50
C ASP A 166 6.64 9.41 17.51
N ILE A 167 5.45 9.26 16.92
CA ILE A 167 4.88 10.26 16.01
C ILE A 167 4.70 11.59 16.77
N GLU A 168 4.21 11.56 18.01
CA GLU A 168 4.10 12.77 18.85
C GLU A 168 5.47 13.32 19.25
N LYS A 169 6.43 12.48 19.66
CA LYS A 169 7.81 12.92 19.97
C LYS A 169 8.45 13.62 18.78
N LEU A 170 8.25 13.11 17.57
CA LEU A 170 8.76 13.72 16.35
C LEU A 170 8.03 15.04 16.04
N ARG A 171 6.71 15.08 16.20
CA ARG A 171 5.90 16.29 16.00
C ARG A 171 6.39 17.42 16.92
N GLU A 172 6.62 17.12 18.19
CA GLU A 172 7.14 18.06 19.19
C GLU A 172 8.59 18.45 18.92
N HIS A 173 9.45 17.50 18.59
CA HIS A 173 10.85 17.76 18.24
C HIS A 173 11.01 18.75 17.06
N LEU A 174 10.07 18.73 16.11
CA LEU A 174 10.07 19.59 14.93
C LEU A 174 9.25 20.88 15.10
N ASP A 175 8.74 21.15 16.31
CA ASP A 175 7.89 22.29 16.67
C ASP A 175 6.65 22.41 15.76
N ILE A 176 5.99 21.29 15.46
CA ILE A 176 4.79 21.24 14.60
C ILE A 176 3.55 21.18 15.49
N PRO A 177 2.63 22.16 15.47
CA PRO A 177 1.44 22.11 16.33
C PRO A 177 0.43 21.02 15.89
N GLU A 178 0.15 20.97 14.60
CA GLU A 178 -0.78 20.04 13.95
C GLU A 178 -0.26 19.75 12.54
N TRP A 179 -0.58 18.59 11.98
CA TRP A 179 -0.17 18.23 10.61
C TRP A 179 -1.19 17.38 9.87
N GLN A 180 -1.02 17.29 8.55
CA GLN A 180 -1.72 16.31 7.73
C GLN A 180 -1.05 14.93 7.91
N VAL A 181 -1.84 13.86 7.97
CA VAL A 181 -1.35 12.49 8.03
C VAL A 181 -1.55 11.80 6.69
N PHE A 182 -0.48 11.26 6.12
CA PHE A 182 -0.50 10.49 4.90
C PHE A 182 0.04 9.08 5.17
N GLY A 183 -0.75 8.04 4.92
CA GLY A 183 -0.33 6.67 5.19
C GLY A 183 -1.01 5.64 4.30
N GLY A 184 -0.28 4.62 3.87
CA GLY A 184 -0.86 3.53 3.09
C GLY A 184 -0.33 2.16 3.45
N SER A 185 -1.11 1.10 3.17
CA SER A 185 -0.87 -0.25 3.69
C SER A 185 -0.86 -0.23 5.23
N TRP A 186 0.12 -0.85 5.89
CA TRP A 186 0.40 -0.62 7.31
C TRP A 186 0.44 0.86 7.72
N GLY A 187 0.93 1.75 6.86
CA GLY A 187 0.90 3.19 7.12
C GLY A 187 -0.53 3.72 7.30
N SER A 188 -1.54 3.09 6.70
CA SER A 188 -2.95 3.41 6.94
C SER A 188 -3.44 2.89 8.30
N THR A 189 -2.96 1.71 8.73
CA THR A 189 -3.20 1.16 10.07
C THR A 189 -2.66 2.12 11.14
N LEU A 190 -1.40 2.55 10.99
CA LEU A 190 -0.76 3.48 11.90
C LEU A 190 -1.39 4.88 11.83
N ALA A 191 -1.78 5.36 10.65
CA ALA A 191 -2.49 6.62 10.48
C ALA A 191 -3.83 6.63 11.24
N LEU A 192 -4.59 5.54 11.16
CA LEU A 192 -5.84 5.38 11.92
C LEU A 192 -5.57 5.35 13.42
N ALA A 193 -4.63 4.52 13.88
CA ALA A 193 -4.29 4.41 15.31
C ALA A 193 -3.83 5.75 15.90
N TYR A 194 -2.94 6.46 15.21
CA TYR A 194 -2.46 7.77 15.62
C TYR A 194 -3.58 8.81 15.63
N SER A 195 -4.35 8.93 14.54
CA SER A 195 -5.41 9.94 14.44
C SER A 195 -6.53 9.70 15.45
N GLN A 196 -6.82 8.44 15.80
CA GLN A 196 -7.81 8.10 16.84
C GLN A 196 -7.34 8.41 18.26
N SER A 197 -6.02 8.48 18.47
CA SER A 197 -5.40 8.78 19.76
C SER A 197 -5.15 10.28 19.94
N HIS A 198 -4.82 10.98 18.85
CA HIS A 198 -4.50 12.41 18.82
C HIS A 198 -5.31 13.18 17.75
N PRO A 199 -6.66 13.12 17.80
CA PRO A 199 -7.50 13.73 16.77
C PRO A 199 -7.29 15.25 16.64
N ASP A 200 -6.93 15.93 17.73
CA ASP A 200 -6.65 17.37 17.79
C ASP A 200 -5.32 17.76 17.14
N LYS A 201 -4.46 16.80 16.78
CA LYS A 201 -3.17 17.03 16.10
C LYS A 201 -3.23 16.84 14.59
N VAL A 202 -4.40 16.50 14.05
CA VAL A 202 -4.55 16.03 12.66
C VAL A 202 -5.45 16.98 11.86
N THR A 203 -4.83 17.68 10.89
CA THR A 203 -5.51 18.64 10.01
C THR A 203 -6.24 17.99 8.84
N GLY A 204 -5.89 16.74 8.51
CA GLY A 204 -6.43 16.01 7.37
C GLY A 204 -5.74 14.65 7.20
N ILE A 205 -6.42 13.70 6.57
CA ILE A 205 -5.94 12.31 6.44
C ILE A 205 -6.05 11.84 4.99
N ILE A 206 -4.98 11.26 4.46
CA ILE A 206 -4.97 10.57 3.16
C ILE A 206 -4.53 9.13 3.39
N LEU A 207 -5.44 8.20 3.13
CA LEU A 207 -5.24 6.76 3.31
C LEU A 207 -5.16 6.04 1.97
N ARG A 208 -4.32 5.00 1.87
CA ARG A 208 -4.24 4.13 0.69
C ARG A 208 -4.10 2.67 1.05
N GLY A 209 -4.74 1.75 0.31
CA GLY A 209 -4.50 0.31 0.51
C GLY A 209 -4.85 -0.09 1.95
N ILE A 210 -6.13 0.07 2.31
CA ILE A 210 -6.58 0.04 3.70
C ILE A 210 -6.30 -1.31 4.33
N PHE A 211 -5.53 -1.27 5.43
CA PHE A 211 -5.22 -2.43 6.24
C PHE A 211 -5.70 -2.21 7.68
N LEU A 212 -6.62 -3.06 8.13
CA LEU A 212 -7.24 -2.95 9.46
C LEU A 212 -6.75 -4.04 10.42
N LEU A 213 -5.79 -4.87 9.98
CA LEU A 213 -5.15 -5.93 10.76
C LEU A 213 -6.10 -7.00 11.33
N ARG A 214 -7.30 -7.16 10.76
CA ARG A 214 -8.23 -8.20 11.19
C ARG A 214 -7.71 -9.56 10.77
N LYS A 215 -8.04 -10.60 11.55
CA LYS A 215 -7.69 -11.99 11.23
C LYS A 215 -8.03 -12.37 9.78
N LYS A 216 -9.20 -11.96 9.27
CA LYS A 216 -9.60 -12.25 7.88
C LYS A 216 -8.69 -11.64 6.80
N GLU A 217 -7.99 -10.55 7.11
CA GLU A 217 -7.02 -9.93 6.19
C GLU A 217 -5.68 -10.67 6.25
N LEU A 218 -5.24 -11.04 7.45
CA LEU A 218 -4.05 -11.85 7.65
C LEU A 218 -4.21 -13.25 7.06
N ASP A 219 -5.34 -13.91 7.30
CA ASP A 219 -5.67 -15.22 6.73
C ASP A 219 -5.73 -15.17 5.19
N TRP A 220 -6.30 -14.08 4.66
CA TRP A 220 -6.34 -13.88 3.21
C TRP A 220 -4.93 -13.87 2.62
N PHE A 221 -4.01 -13.10 3.19
CA PHE A 221 -2.72 -12.88 2.55
C PHE A 221 -1.64 -13.91 2.92
N TYR A 222 -1.63 -14.39 4.18
CA TYR A 222 -0.57 -15.27 4.70
C TYR A 222 -1.04 -16.70 5.00
N GLU A 223 -2.33 -17.02 4.87
CA GLU A 223 -2.85 -18.39 5.10
C GLU A 223 -3.51 -18.99 3.85
N GLY A 224 -3.15 -18.47 2.66
CA GLY A 224 -3.46 -19.09 1.37
C GLY A 224 -4.68 -18.55 0.63
N GLY A 225 -5.34 -17.48 1.08
CA GLY A 225 -6.43 -16.85 0.32
C GLY A 225 -5.95 -16.26 -1.02
N ALA A 226 -4.93 -15.41 -0.97
CA ALA A 226 -4.30 -14.78 -2.14
C ALA A 226 -3.58 -15.78 -3.07
N ALA A 227 -3.23 -16.97 -2.56
CA ALA A 227 -2.66 -18.05 -3.36
C ALA A 227 -3.59 -18.53 -4.48
N ALA A 228 -4.90 -18.29 -4.37
CA ALA A 228 -5.84 -18.56 -5.45
C ALA A 228 -5.59 -17.69 -6.71
N ILE A 229 -4.87 -16.56 -6.55
CA ILE A 229 -4.52 -15.64 -7.63
C ILE A 229 -3.06 -15.85 -8.06
N PHE A 230 -2.15 -16.07 -7.11
CA PHE A 230 -0.72 -16.24 -7.35
C PHE A 230 -0.18 -17.57 -6.81
N PRO A 231 -0.60 -18.72 -7.36
CA PRO A 231 -0.14 -20.02 -6.88
C PRO A 231 1.37 -20.22 -7.07
N ASP A 232 1.91 -19.70 -8.17
CA ASP A 232 3.34 -19.73 -8.52
C ASP A 232 4.22 -18.95 -7.55
N ALA A 233 3.78 -17.76 -7.10
CA ALA A 233 4.47 -17.01 -6.05
C ALA A 233 4.28 -17.62 -4.65
N TRP A 234 3.15 -18.29 -4.42
CA TRP A 234 2.82 -18.90 -3.14
C TRP A 234 3.60 -20.20 -2.86
N GLU A 235 3.88 -21.00 -3.89
CA GLU A 235 4.56 -22.30 -3.74
C GLU A 235 5.90 -22.18 -2.97
N PRO A 236 6.83 -21.27 -3.33
CA PRO A 236 8.07 -21.08 -2.56
C PRO A 236 7.83 -20.66 -1.09
N PHE A 237 6.84 -19.79 -0.84
CA PHE A 237 6.45 -19.37 0.51
C PHE A 237 5.93 -20.55 1.34
N ARG A 238 4.99 -21.30 0.78
CA ARG A 238 4.42 -22.50 1.40
C ARG A 238 5.47 -23.58 1.64
N ASP A 239 6.30 -23.87 0.65
CA ASP A 239 7.16 -25.05 0.64
C ASP A 239 8.44 -24.89 1.46
N PHE A 240 8.80 -23.65 1.80
CA PHE A 240 9.82 -23.38 2.80
C PHE A 240 9.44 -23.88 4.20
N ILE A 241 8.13 -23.98 4.49
CA ILE A 241 7.61 -24.50 5.74
C ILE A 241 7.36 -26.02 5.62
N PRO A 242 7.87 -26.86 6.54
CA PRO A 242 7.59 -28.29 6.60
C PRO A 242 6.10 -28.57 6.68
N GLU A 243 5.61 -29.63 6.02
CA GLU A 243 4.17 -29.94 5.94
C GLU A 243 3.46 -29.99 7.30
N ASN A 244 4.14 -30.45 8.35
CA ASN A 244 3.60 -30.55 9.70
C ASN A 244 3.56 -29.22 10.49
N GLU A 245 4.04 -28.11 9.91
CA GLU A 245 3.99 -26.75 10.47
C GLU A 245 3.13 -25.79 9.59
N ARG A 246 2.38 -26.31 8.60
CA ARG A 246 1.58 -25.51 7.64
C ARG A 246 0.15 -25.19 8.12
N ASP A 247 -0.13 -25.40 9.40
CA ASP A 247 -1.40 -25.06 10.04
C ASP A 247 -1.53 -23.56 10.36
N ASN A 248 -0.39 -22.85 10.47
CA ASN A 248 -0.33 -21.40 10.63
C ASN A 248 1.03 -20.87 10.12
N PHE A 249 1.05 -20.33 8.90
CA PHE A 249 2.29 -19.85 8.29
C PHE A 249 2.87 -18.65 9.04
N ILE A 250 2.05 -17.73 9.56
CA ILE A 250 2.54 -16.59 10.34
C ILE A 250 3.38 -17.07 11.54
N VAL A 251 2.89 -18.05 12.30
CA VAL A 251 3.61 -18.63 13.44
C VAL A 251 4.83 -19.44 13.00
N ALA A 252 4.71 -20.23 11.92
CA ALA A 252 5.83 -21.02 11.41
C ALA A 252 6.99 -20.14 10.92
N TYR A 253 6.69 -19.01 10.27
CA TYR A 253 7.70 -18.01 9.90
C TYR A 253 8.23 -17.27 11.13
N ASN A 254 7.40 -16.95 12.12
CA ASN A 254 7.86 -16.30 13.36
C ASN A 254 8.99 -17.06 14.05
N LYS A 255 8.85 -18.39 14.13
CA LYS A 255 9.88 -19.30 14.65
C LYS A 255 11.21 -19.16 13.91
N ARG A 256 11.18 -19.03 12.58
CA ARG A 256 12.39 -18.96 11.74
C ARG A 256 13.01 -17.56 11.75
N LEU A 257 12.17 -16.54 11.70
CA LEU A 257 12.55 -15.13 11.75
C LEU A 257 13.15 -14.71 13.11
N ASN A 258 12.99 -15.53 14.15
CA ASN A 258 13.60 -15.34 15.47
C ASN A 258 14.48 -16.53 15.89
N SER A 259 15.00 -17.29 14.92
CA SER A 259 15.98 -18.36 15.15
C SER A 259 17.29 -17.80 15.68
N ASP A 260 18.02 -18.55 16.52
CA ASP A 260 19.41 -18.19 16.89
C ASP A 260 20.39 -18.30 15.70
N ASP A 261 19.98 -18.99 14.63
CA ASP A 261 20.71 -19.11 13.38
C ASP A 261 20.32 -17.99 12.39
N ILE A 262 21.29 -17.11 12.08
CA ILE A 262 21.10 -15.97 11.19
C ILE A 262 20.80 -16.37 9.74
N ASP A 263 21.34 -17.49 9.25
CA ASP A 263 21.10 -17.94 7.88
C ASP A 263 19.65 -18.41 7.71
N VAL A 264 19.07 -19.00 8.77
CA VAL A 264 17.65 -19.33 8.84
C VAL A 264 16.79 -18.08 8.85
N GLN A 265 17.16 -17.05 9.64
CA GLN A 265 16.43 -15.79 9.66
C GLN A 265 16.42 -15.13 8.27
N ILE A 266 17.58 -14.99 7.64
CA ILE A 266 17.73 -14.35 6.32
C ILE A 266 16.94 -15.13 5.26
N SER A 267 17.07 -16.46 5.22
CA SER A 267 16.34 -17.28 4.24
C SER A 267 14.82 -17.12 4.37
N ALA A 268 14.31 -17.18 5.62
CA ALA A 268 12.89 -16.97 5.88
C ALA A 268 12.45 -15.56 5.49
N ALA A 269 13.26 -14.55 5.81
CA ALA A 269 12.98 -13.15 5.56
C ALA A 269 12.88 -12.83 4.07
N LYS A 270 13.80 -13.35 3.24
CA LYS A 270 13.77 -13.15 1.79
C LYS A 270 12.53 -13.76 1.15
N ILE A 271 12.15 -14.97 1.57
CA ILE A 271 10.97 -15.66 1.03
C ILE A 271 9.69 -14.91 1.42
N TRP A 272 9.57 -14.54 2.69
CA TRP A 272 8.45 -13.73 3.19
C TRP A 272 8.32 -12.40 2.44
N THR A 273 9.43 -11.68 2.31
CA THR A 273 9.47 -10.38 1.62
C THR A 273 9.15 -10.51 0.14
N THR A 274 9.68 -11.53 -0.53
CA THR A 274 9.45 -11.78 -1.96
C THR A 274 7.97 -12.05 -2.25
N TRP A 275 7.28 -12.83 -1.40
CA TRP A 275 5.83 -13.08 -1.52
C TRP A 275 5.03 -11.78 -1.61
N GLU A 276 5.32 -10.80 -0.75
CA GLU A 276 4.63 -9.52 -0.79
C GLU A 276 5.01 -8.69 -2.03
N LEU A 277 6.30 -8.61 -2.35
CA LEU A 277 6.75 -7.79 -3.47
C LEU A 277 6.23 -8.30 -4.82
N MET A 278 6.03 -9.62 -4.97
CA MET A 278 5.45 -10.25 -6.16
C MET A 278 3.95 -9.96 -6.35
N THR A 279 3.25 -9.58 -5.29
CA THR A 279 1.78 -9.40 -5.28
C THR A 279 1.35 -7.94 -5.09
N ALA A 280 2.31 -7.03 -4.86
CA ALA A 280 2.06 -5.62 -4.59
C ALA A 280 1.59 -4.79 -5.81
N HIS A 281 1.77 -5.27 -7.04
CA HIS A 281 1.32 -4.58 -8.26
C HIS A 281 0.38 -5.46 -9.07
N LEU A 282 -0.54 -4.85 -9.82
CA LEU A 282 -1.44 -5.55 -10.74
C LEU A 282 -0.64 -6.29 -11.81
N MET A 283 0.37 -5.61 -12.37
CA MET A 283 1.39 -6.22 -13.21
C MET A 283 2.68 -6.27 -12.41
N GLN A 284 3.28 -7.46 -12.28
CA GLN A 284 4.51 -7.65 -11.50
C GLN A 284 5.59 -6.65 -11.89
N ASN A 285 6.23 -6.07 -10.88
CA ASN A 285 7.29 -5.08 -11.04
C ASN A 285 8.63 -5.71 -10.63
N GLU A 286 9.40 -6.14 -11.64
CA GLU A 286 10.70 -6.81 -11.47
C GLU A 286 11.71 -5.98 -10.67
N GLU A 287 11.72 -4.65 -10.83
CA GLU A 287 12.60 -3.78 -10.07
C GLU A 287 12.24 -3.78 -8.58
N ASN A 288 10.95 -3.77 -8.26
CA ASN A 288 10.50 -3.85 -6.88
C ASN A 288 10.75 -5.24 -6.28
N ILE A 289 10.54 -6.32 -7.03
CA ILE A 289 10.76 -7.70 -6.58
C ILE A 289 12.22 -7.93 -6.18
N LYS A 290 13.18 -7.41 -6.95
CA LYS A 290 14.62 -7.51 -6.64
C LYS A 290 15.01 -6.96 -5.28
N ARG A 291 14.20 -6.07 -4.68
CA ARG A 291 14.47 -5.58 -3.32
C ARG A 291 14.42 -6.69 -2.28
N GLY A 292 13.64 -7.76 -2.53
CA GLY A 292 13.60 -8.95 -1.67
C GLY A 292 14.89 -9.78 -1.70
N GLU A 293 15.83 -9.46 -2.60
CA GLU A 293 17.16 -10.07 -2.61
C GLU A 293 18.12 -9.41 -1.61
N ASP A 294 17.82 -8.20 -1.14
CA ASP A 294 18.64 -7.49 -0.14
C ASP A 294 18.37 -8.04 1.27
N ASP A 295 19.43 -8.57 1.88
CA ASP A 295 19.33 -9.24 3.18
C ASP A 295 18.96 -8.27 4.30
N ASN A 296 19.49 -7.04 4.29
CA ASN A 296 19.22 -6.05 5.34
C ASN A 296 17.77 -5.57 5.30
N PHE A 297 17.26 -5.25 4.11
CA PHE A 297 15.87 -4.85 3.89
C PHE A 297 14.93 -6.00 4.26
N SER A 298 15.17 -7.19 3.71
CA SER A 298 14.29 -8.35 3.93
C SER A 298 14.23 -8.73 5.40
N LEU A 299 15.38 -8.71 6.10
CA LEU A 299 15.44 -9.05 7.52
C LEU A 299 14.61 -8.09 8.37
N ALA A 300 14.78 -6.77 8.22
CA ALA A 300 13.97 -5.81 8.96
C ALA A 300 12.49 -5.89 8.58
N PHE A 301 12.20 -5.94 7.28
CA PHE A 301 10.84 -6.02 6.76
C PHE A 301 10.10 -7.23 7.32
N ALA A 302 10.59 -8.44 7.05
CA ALA A 302 9.90 -9.66 7.44
C ALA A 302 9.83 -9.86 8.96
N ARG A 303 10.91 -9.56 9.72
CA ARG A 303 10.90 -9.73 11.18
C ARG A 303 9.90 -8.80 11.84
N ILE A 304 9.91 -7.52 11.48
CA ILE A 304 9.00 -6.52 12.07
C ILE A 304 7.57 -6.81 11.61
N GLU A 305 7.35 -7.06 10.33
CA GLU A 305 6.02 -7.36 9.80
C GLU A 305 5.38 -8.57 10.51
N ASN A 306 6.09 -9.70 10.52
CA ASN A 306 5.64 -10.90 11.20
C ASN A 306 5.42 -10.66 12.71
N HIS A 307 6.29 -9.89 13.38
CA HIS A 307 6.17 -9.53 14.79
C HIS A 307 4.85 -8.80 15.09
N TYR A 308 4.45 -7.85 14.26
CA TYR A 308 3.17 -7.18 14.42
C TYR A 308 2.01 -8.15 14.19
N PHE A 309 2.12 -9.07 13.23
CA PHE A 309 1.02 -9.97 12.89
C PHE A 309 0.77 -11.05 13.94
N VAL A 310 1.83 -11.69 14.49
CA VAL A 310 1.66 -12.65 15.60
C VAL A 310 1.04 -11.98 16.84
N ASN A 311 1.31 -10.69 17.03
CA ASN A 311 0.77 -9.89 18.14
C ASN A 311 -0.53 -9.15 17.79
N LYS A 312 -1.16 -9.45 16.64
CA LYS A 312 -2.44 -8.84 16.21
C LYS A 312 -2.38 -7.30 16.19
N GLY A 313 -1.23 -6.74 15.81
CA GLY A 313 -0.94 -5.31 15.81
C GLY A 313 -0.94 -4.66 17.18
N PHE A 314 -0.86 -5.42 18.27
CA PHE A 314 -1.00 -4.89 19.62
C PHE A 314 -2.31 -4.11 19.84
N LEU A 315 -3.32 -4.35 18.99
CA LEU A 315 -4.61 -3.70 19.09
C LEU A 315 -5.42 -4.40 20.19
N PRO A 316 -5.97 -3.66 21.19
CA PRO A 316 -6.94 -4.17 22.15
C PRO A 316 -8.05 -5.07 21.58
N SER A 317 -8.48 -4.86 20.33
CA SER A 317 -9.43 -5.75 19.65
C SER A 317 -9.25 -5.75 18.14
N SER A 318 -9.76 -6.78 17.47
CA SER A 318 -9.68 -6.89 16.00
C SER A 318 -10.49 -5.81 15.27
N SER A 319 -11.54 -5.26 15.89
CA SER A 319 -12.38 -4.20 15.32
C SER A 319 -11.96 -2.80 15.74
N GLN A 320 -10.92 -2.65 16.57
CA GLN A 320 -10.55 -1.38 17.18
C GLN A 320 -10.49 -0.20 16.21
N LEU A 321 -9.86 -0.38 15.05
CA LEU A 321 -9.69 0.71 14.08
C LEU A 321 -10.99 1.12 13.39
N LEU A 322 -11.99 0.23 13.32
CA LEU A 322 -13.34 0.56 12.84
C LEU A 322 -14.18 1.16 13.97
N ASP A 323 -14.14 0.57 15.17
CA ASP A 323 -14.97 0.97 16.31
C ASP A 323 -14.64 2.38 16.81
N ASN A 324 -13.43 2.88 16.54
CA ASN A 324 -12.97 4.21 16.94
C ASN A 324 -13.05 5.26 15.84
N VAL A 325 -13.65 4.96 14.68
CA VAL A 325 -13.79 5.92 13.57
C VAL A 325 -14.52 7.19 14.00
N ASP A 326 -15.54 7.10 14.86
CA ASP A 326 -16.31 8.27 15.32
C ASP A 326 -15.44 9.36 15.95
N LYS A 327 -14.30 9.02 16.54
CA LYS A 327 -13.34 9.99 17.10
C LYS A 327 -12.74 10.91 16.03
N ILE A 328 -12.68 10.47 14.78
CA ILE A 328 -11.99 11.15 13.68
C ILE A 328 -12.92 11.53 12.52
N ARG A 329 -14.22 11.25 12.60
CA ARG A 329 -15.16 11.52 11.50
C ARG A 329 -15.20 12.98 11.03
N HIS A 330 -14.92 13.90 11.94
CA HIS A 330 -14.87 15.33 11.67
C HIS A 330 -13.63 15.76 10.86
N ILE A 331 -12.61 14.91 10.76
CA ILE A 331 -11.36 15.19 10.05
C ILE A 331 -11.54 14.87 8.57
N LYS A 332 -11.21 15.83 7.70
CA LYS A 332 -11.27 15.66 6.25
C LYS A 332 -10.37 14.50 5.82
N THR A 333 -10.98 13.49 5.21
CA THR A 333 -10.29 12.24 4.88
C THR A 333 -10.60 11.78 3.46
N VAL A 334 -9.57 11.25 2.78
CA VAL A 334 -9.72 10.57 1.49
C VAL A 334 -9.09 9.19 1.57
N ILE A 335 -9.82 8.19 1.10
CA ILE A 335 -9.40 6.79 1.01
C ILE A 335 -9.21 6.45 -0.47
N VAL A 336 -7.99 6.04 -0.85
CA VAL A 336 -7.65 5.58 -2.20
C VAL A 336 -7.38 4.08 -2.18
N GLN A 337 -8.10 3.29 -2.98
CA GLN A 337 -7.96 1.84 -2.97
C GLN A 337 -7.84 1.29 -4.40
N GLY A 338 -6.85 0.44 -4.66
CA GLY A 338 -6.80 -0.36 -5.88
C GLY A 338 -7.88 -1.44 -5.87
N ARG A 339 -8.62 -1.59 -6.97
CA ARG A 339 -9.67 -2.60 -7.09
C ARG A 339 -9.12 -4.03 -6.93
N TYR A 340 -7.93 -4.27 -7.46
CA TYR A 340 -7.24 -5.56 -7.47
C TYR A 340 -6.08 -5.60 -6.48
N ASP A 341 -6.17 -4.82 -5.40
CA ASP A 341 -5.24 -4.89 -4.28
C ASP A 341 -5.35 -6.28 -3.62
N VAL A 342 -4.32 -7.11 -3.83
CA VAL A 342 -4.25 -8.48 -3.28
C VAL A 342 -3.57 -8.52 -1.91
N CYS A 343 -2.71 -7.56 -1.58
CA CYS A 343 -2.07 -7.49 -0.26
C CYS A 343 -3.09 -7.06 0.81
N CYS A 344 -3.84 -6.00 0.52
CA CYS A 344 -4.87 -5.42 1.39
C CYS A 344 -6.22 -5.46 0.65
N PRO A 345 -6.97 -6.57 0.75
CA PRO A 345 -8.13 -6.80 -0.10
C PRO A 345 -9.19 -5.71 0.07
N MET A 346 -9.79 -5.31 -1.05
CA MET A 346 -10.81 -4.24 -1.19
C MET A 346 -11.92 -4.27 -0.11
N MET A 347 -12.22 -5.45 0.46
CA MET A 347 -13.16 -5.59 1.57
C MET A 347 -12.85 -4.68 2.77
N SER A 348 -11.57 -4.41 3.06
CA SER A 348 -11.18 -3.56 4.19
C SER A 348 -11.47 -2.10 3.95
N ALA A 349 -11.13 -1.59 2.76
CA ALA A 349 -11.47 -0.23 2.37
C ALA A 349 -12.99 -0.03 2.28
N TRP A 350 -13.73 -1.04 1.82
CA TRP A 350 -15.19 -1.00 1.78
C TRP A 350 -15.81 -0.95 3.19
N ASP A 351 -15.29 -1.75 4.13
CA ASP A 351 -15.74 -1.73 5.52
C ASP A 351 -15.45 -0.37 6.19
N LEU A 352 -14.26 0.20 5.97
CA LEU A 352 -13.91 1.53 6.49
C LEU A 352 -14.78 2.63 5.88
N HIS A 353 -15.00 2.61 4.55
CA HIS A 353 -15.87 3.57 3.87
C HIS A 353 -17.30 3.56 4.43
N LYS A 354 -17.87 2.37 4.71
CA LYS A 354 -19.20 2.28 5.34
C LYS A 354 -19.22 2.85 6.76
N ALA A 355 -18.16 2.63 7.54
CA ALA A 355 -18.04 3.15 8.91
C ALA A 355 -17.77 4.66 8.93
N TRP A 356 -17.19 5.21 7.85
CA TRP A 356 -16.77 6.61 7.73
C TRP A 356 -17.40 7.30 6.51
N PRO A 357 -18.71 7.58 6.52
CA PRO A 357 -19.42 8.13 5.36
C PRO A 357 -18.97 9.54 4.96
N GLU A 358 -18.33 10.31 5.84
CA GLU A 358 -17.75 11.62 5.54
C GLU A 358 -16.44 11.53 4.73
N ALA A 359 -15.76 10.38 4.75
CA ALA A 359 -14.53 10.19 3.99
C ALA A 359 -14.85 10.05 2.50
N GLU A 360 -14.11 10.77 1.67
CA GLU A 360 -14.17 10.58 0.23
C GLU A 360 -13.51 9.25 -0.14
N PHE A 361 -14.22 8.42 -0.90
CA PHE A 361 -13.74 7.09 -1.27
C PHE A 361 -13.48 6.99 -2.77
N LYS A 362 -12.22 6.71 -3.14
CA LYS A 362 -11.75 6.59 -4.51
C LYS A 362 -11.28 5.17 -4.77
N VAL A 363 -11.92 4.48 -5.70
CA VAL A 363 -11.49 3.16 -6.16
C VAL A 363 -10.83 3.28 -7.52
N ILE A 364 -9.59 2.84 -7.62
CA ILE A 364 -8.83 2.82 -8.86
C ILE A 364 -9.11 1.49 -9.56
N PRO A 365 -9.78 1.49 -10.73
CA PRO A 365 -10.38 0.29 -11.30
C PRO A 365 -9.34 -0.73 -11.79
N ASP A 366 -8.14 -0.30 -12.15
CA ASP A 366 -7.08 -1.04 -12.82
C ASP A 366 -5.75 -0.97 -12.06
N ALA A 367 -5.79 -1.00 -10.72
CA ALA A 367 -4.59 -0.94 -9.88
C ALA A 367 -4.56 -2.03 -8.81
N GLY A 368 -3.34 -2.49 -8.50
CA GLY A 368 -3.00 -3.36 -7.38
C GLY A 368 -2.82 -2.59 -6.07
N HIS A 369 -1.86 -3.00 -5.25
CA HIS A 369 -1.65 -2.46 -3.91
C HIS A 369 -0.80 -1.18 -3.89
N SER A 370 0.31 -1.18 -4.63
CA SER A 370 1.39 -0.20 -4.55
C SER A 370 0.94 1.24 -4.73
N ALA A 371 1.52 2.16 -3.94
CA ALA A 371 1.31 3.60 -4.13
C ALA A 371 1.81 4.11 -5.48
N ASN A 372 2.68 3.34 -6.15
CA ASN A 372 3.28 3.70 -7.44
C ASN A 372 2.52 3.10 -8.63
N GLU A 373 1.39 2.41 -8.41
CA GLU A 373 0.45 2.14 -9.50
C GLU A 373 0.04 3.46 -10.17
N PRO A 374 0.06 3.58 -11.50
CA PRO A 374 -0.15 4.87 -12.18
C PRO A 374 -1.42 5.59 -11.70
N GLY A 375 -2.55 4.88 -11.62
CA GLY A 375 -3.82 5.45 -11.17
C GLY A 375 -3.86 5.78 -9.68
N ILE A 376 -3.17 5.01 -8.83
CA ILE A 376 -3.08 5.30 -7.38
C ILE A 376 -2.20 6.52 -7.16
N ALA A 377 -1.01 6.57 -7.77
CA ALA A 377 -0.11 7.70 -7.67
C ALA A 377 -0.79 9.01 -8.11
N ALA A 378 -1.50 8.95 -9.23
CA ALA A 378 -2.28 10.08 -9.75
C ALA A 378 -3.36 10.55 -8.77
N ALA A 379 -4.11 9.62 -8.19
CA ALA A 379 -5.15 9.94 -7.22
C ALA A 379 -4.58 10.53 -5.91
N LEU A 380 -3.41 10.07 -5.46
CA LEU A 380 -2.75 10.57 -4.26
C LEU A 380 -2.24 12.01 -4.45
N VAL A 381 -1.56 12.29 -5.57
CA VAL A 381 -1.12 13.66 -5.92
C VAL A 381 -2.31 14.61 -6.03
N ALA A 382 -3.34 14.21 -6.79
CA ALA A 382 -4.54 15.03 -6.99
C ALA A 382 -5.27 15.31 -5.65
N THR A 383 -5.21 14.36 -4.71
CA THR A 383 -5.79 14.53 -3.38
C THR A 383 -5.00 15.53 -2.54
N ASN A 384 -3.66 15.49 -2.57
CA ASN A 384 -2.82 16.50 -1.93
C ASN A 384 -3.05 17.90 -2.51
N GLU A 385 -3.23 18.03 -3.83
CA GLU A 385 -3.55 19.31 -4.47
C GLU A 385 -4.95 19.83 -4.08
N LYS A 386 -5.93 18.92 -3.94
CA LYS A 386 -7.25 19.26 -3.41
C LYS A 386 -7.15 19.81 -1.98
N PHE A 387 -6.38 19.17 -1.10
CA PHE A 387 -6.20 19.62 0.29
C PHE A 387 -5.54 20.99 0.35
N LYS A 388 -4.47 21.20 -0.44
CA LYS A 388 -3.83 22.50 -0.63
C LYS A 388 -4.83 23.58 -1.07
N SER A 389 -5.68 23.30 -2.06
CA SER A 389 -6.70 24.25 -2.54
C SER A 389 -7.70 24.63 -1.43
N LEU A 390 -8.17 23.64 -0.66
CA LEU A 390 -9.08 23.86 0.47
C LEU A 390 -8.45 24.69 1.58
N LEU A 391 -7.18 24.42 1.92
CA LEU A 391 -6.44 25.15 2.95
C LEU A 391 -6.18 26.61 2.53
N ARG A 392 -5.75 26.85 1.29
CA ARG A 392 -5.60 28.21 0.75
C ARG A 392 -6.91 29.00 0.78
N SER A 393 -8.02 28.34 0.42
CA SER A 393 -9.35 28.95 0.44
C SER A 393 -9.82 29.30 1.86
N ALA A 394 -9.58 28.42 2.84
CA ALA A 394 -9.90 28.68 4.25
C ALA A 394 -9.09 29.86 4.81
N SER A 395 -7.80 29.95 4.48
CA SER A 395 -6.94 31.07 4.87
C SER A 395 -7.42 32.41 4.28
N LEU A 396 -7.80 32.43 3.00
CA LEU A 396 -8.38 33.62 2.36
C LEU A 396 -9.73 34.02 2.99
N GLY A 397 -10.57 33.04 3.35
CA GLY A 397 -11.83 33.27 4.05
C GLY A 397 -11.63 33.97 5.39
N LYS A 398 -10.70 33.46 6.23
CA LYS A 398 -10.35 34.08 7.52
C LYS A 398 -9.81 35.51 7.36
N ILE A 399 -8.96 35.75 6.35
CA ILE A 399 -8.45 37.09 6.06
C ILE A 399 -9.60 38.04 5.68
N ARG A 400 -10.53 37.59 4.83
CA ARG A 400 -11.70 38.40 4.44
C ARG A 400 -12.60 38.71 5.64
N GLU A 401 -12.81 37.77 6.55
CA GLU A 401 -13.60 37.96 7.77
C GLU A 401 -12.93 38.93 8.75
N LEU A 402 -11.62 38.84 8.93
CA LEU A 402 -10.86 39.81 9.73
C LEU A 402 -10.89 41.22 9.14
N LEU A 403 -10.81 41.33 7.81
CA LEU A 403 -10.91 42.61 7.11
C LEU A 403 -12.34 43.19 7.19
N SER A 404 -13.39 42.37 7.06
CA SER A 404 -14.77 42.84 7.21
C SER A 404 -15.09 43.28 8.64
N CYS A 405 -14.58 42.58 9.66
CA CYS A 405 -14.68 43.01 11.06
C CYS A 405 -13.98 44.36 11.32
N LYS A 406 -12.78 44.58 10.74
CA LYS A 406 -12.10 45.88 10.85
C LYS A 406 -12.88 47.00 10.16
N VAL A 407 -13.48 46.75 9.00
CA VAL A 407 -14.32 47.75 8.30
C VAL A 407 -15.59 48.07 9.09
N ALA A 408 -16.20 47.08 9.75
CA ALA A 408 -17.37 47.30 10.62
C ALA A 408 -17.04 48.12 11.89
N LEU A 409 -15.85 47.91 12.48
CA LEU A 409 -15.36 48.68 13.62
C LEU A 409 -15.05 50.15 13.25
N VAL A 410 -14.54 50.40 12.05
CA VAL A 410 -14.30 51.78 11.58
C VAL A 410 -15.62 52.52 11.31
N LYS A 411 -16.67 51.83 10.84
CA LYS A 411 -17.99 52.43 10.60
C LYS A 411 -18.81 52.71 11.87
N THR A 412 -18.44 52.15 13.01
CA THR A 412 -19.11 52.39 14.31
C THR A 412 -18.41 53.48 15.14
N GLN A 413 -17.32 54.07 14.64
CA GLN A 413 -16.58 55.18 15.25
C GLN A 413 -16.73 56.51 14.50
N CYS A 414 -17.66 56.63 13.54
CA CYS A 414 -18.00 57.89 12.85
C CYS A 414 -19.38 58.40 13.24
#